data_AF-A0A1W9TSE5-F1
#
_entry.id   AF-A0A1W9TSE5-F1
#
_cell.length_a   1.000
_cell.length_b   1.000
_cell.length_c   1.000
_cell.angle_alpha   90.00
_cell.angle_beta   90.00
_cell.angle_gamma   90.00
#
_symmetry.space_group_name_H-M   'P 1'
#
loop_
_entity.id
_entity.type
_entity.pdbx_description
1 polymer ?
#
loop_
_entity_poly.entity_id
_entity_poly.type
_entity_poly.pdbx_seq_one_letter_code
_entity_poly.pdbx_strand_id
1 'polypeptide(L)'
;MSNCYVECRRSATRTIGRYLGLNDDLIEAISLGHDIGHTPFGHDGERFLSELCRSKGIGYFQHNVQSVHFLDKVECKGIGWNLCLQTLDGILCHDGEIHNQVLKPDRNKTFETLEKEMTAKKDDPWVKLIPMTLEGCVVRMADTISYIGRDIEDAIRLKMIKRSDLPRDSVDILGDTNGTIVYNLVTDVIRNSFQNSYVAFSPEVSDALKRLKDFNLERIYMNPEIKKHTGTIEKLFGILFEKYLNDIETENRSSVIFTGFLEDMSEDYIENHCKEEIVRDFIAGMTDHYFLRQCPEDMCPKTQFK
;
A
#
# COMPACT_ATOMS: atom_id res chain seq x y z
N MET A 1 11.37 4.56 0.32
CA MET A 1 11.51 3.24 0.96
C MET A 1 11.13 2.10 -0.02
N SER A 2 11.55 2.14 -1.30
CA SER A 2 10.75 1.54 -2.38
C SER A 2 11.39 0.40 -3.20
N ASN A 3 12.65 0.48 -3.65
CA ASN A 3 13.13 -0.52 -4.63
C ASN A 3 13.28 -1.94 -4.08
N CYS A 4 13.81 -2.09 -2.85
CA CYS A 4 14.17 -3.41 -2.37
C CYS A 4 12.96 -4.20 -1.82
N TYR A 5 11.91 -3.54 -1.31
CA TYR A 5 10.63 -4.18 -0.96
C TYR A 5 9.93 -4.74 -2.21
N VAL A 6 9.85 -3.92 -3.26
CA VAL A 6 9.28 -4.32 -4.56
C VAL A 6 10.05 -5.48 -5.19
N GLU A 7 11.39 -5.47 -5.14
CA GLU A 7 12.22 -6.56 -5.65
C GLU A 7 12.04 -7.88 -4.88
N CYS A 8 11.98 -7.82 -3.54
CA CYS A 8 11.76 -9.01 -2.70
C CYS A 8 10.39 -9.63 -2.97
N ARG A 9 9.36 -8.78 -3.08
CA ARG A 9 7.99 -9.20 -3.44
C ARG A 9 7.95 -9.84 -4.81
N ARG A 10 8.54 -9.20 -5.81
CA ARG A 10 8.62 -9.75 -7.18
C ARG A 10 9.34 -11.09 -7.23
N SER A 11 10.38 -11.28 -6.41
CA SER A 11 11.06 -12.57 -6.32
C SER A 11 10.16 -13.65 -5.71
N ALA A 12 9.41 -13.34 -4.65
CA ALA A 12 8.50 -14.27 -3.99
C ALA A 12 7.30 -14.62 -4.89
N THR A 13 6.60 -13.62 -5.44
CA THR A 13 5.42 -13.82 -6.29
C THR A 13 5.75 -14.59 -7.55
N ARG A 14 6.86 -14.27 -8.23
CA ARG A 14 7.32 -14.99 -9.43
C ARG A 14 7.70 -16.43 -9.13
N THR A 15 8.30 -16.70 -7.97
CA THR A 15 8.62 -18.08 -7.56
C THR A 15 7.31 -18.86 -7.36
N ILE A 16 6.39 -18.33 -6.55
CA ILE A 16 5.09 -19.00 -6.30
C ILE A 16 4.32 -19.19 -7.62
N GLY A 17 4.20 -18.14 -8.44
CA GLY A 17 3.51 -18.16 -9.72
C GLY A 17 4.01 -19.27 -10.65
N ARG A 18 5.34 -19.40 -10.80
CA ARG A 18 5.96 -20.44 -11.63
C ARG A 18 5.68 -21.86 -11.16
N TYR A 19 5.80 -22.11 -9.85
CA TYR A 19 5.51 -23.44 -9.31
C TYR A 19 4.03 -23.81 -9.40
N LEU A 20 3.14 -22.81 -9.37
CA LEU A 20 1.70 -22.99 -9.52
C LEU A 20 1.21 -22.95 -10.98
N GLY A 21 2.09 -22.65 -11.94
CA GLY A 21 1.73 -22.55 -13.36
C GLY A 21 0.82 -21.37 -13.70
N LEU A 22 0.97 -20.26 -12.97
CA LEU A 22 0.16 -19.04 -13.13
C LEU A 22 0.76 -18.08 -14.17
N ASN A 23 0.02 -17.03 -14.51
CA ASN A 23 0.49 -16.00 -15.43
C ASN A 23 1.50 -15.05 -14.75
N ASP A 24 2.79 -15.23 -15.08
CA ASP A 24 3.90 -14.41 -14.57
C ASP A 24 3.73 -12.92 -14.91
N ASP A 25 3.22 -12.58 -16.10
CA ASP A 25 3.05 -11.18 -16.55
C ASP A 25 1.95 -10.47 -15.74
N LEU A 26 0.85 -11.16 -15.45
CA LEU A 26 -0.22 -10.60 -14.62
C LEU A 26 0.25 -10.41 -13.17
N ILE A 27 0.97 -11.39 -12.62
CA ILE A 27 1.59 -11.27 -11.29
C ILE A 27 2.53 -10.06 -11.25
N GLU A 28 3.36 -9.89 -12.26
CA GLU A 28 4.33 -8.81 -12.35
C GLU A 28 3.66 -7.44 -12.49
N ALA A 29 2.63 -7.33 -13.34
CA ALA A 29 1.85 -6.10 -13.50
C ALA A 29 1.18 -5.68 -12.19
N ILE A 30 0.52 -6.60 -11.49
CA ILE A 30 -0.10 -6.32 -10.19
C ILE A 30 0.97 -5.93 -9.17
N SER A 31 2.09 -6.67 -9.10
CA SER A 31 3.20 -6.42 -8.15
C SER A 31 3.93 -5.09 -8.40
N LEU A 32 3.76 -4.47 -9.56
CA LEU A 32 4.34 -3.16 -9.87
C LEU A 32 3.37 -2.03 -9.53
N GLY A 33 2.08 -2.22 -9.79
CA GLY A 33 1.06 -1.19 -9.59
C GLY A 33 0.49 -1.12 -8.17
N HIS A 34 0.72 -2.10 -7.31
CA HIS A 34 0.00 -2.17 -6.03
C HIS A 34 0.33 -0.99 -5.09
N ASP A 35 1.60 -0.57 -4.98
CA ASP A 35 2.04 0.45 -4.01
C ASP A 35 2.10 1.89 -4.59
N ILE A 36 1.64 2.11 -5.83
CA ILE A 36 1.78 3.44 -6.48
C ILE A 36 0.95 4.54 -5.82
N GLY A 37 -0.15 4.18 -5.16
CA GLY A 37 -1.06 5.08 -4.45
C GLY A 37 -0.65 5.40 -3.01
N HIS A 38 0.51 4.93 -2.53
CA HIS A 38 0.98 5.28 -1.20
C HIS A 38 1.30 6.78 -1.09
N THR A 39 0.86 7.37 0.01
CA THR A 39 1.15 8.76 0.35
C THR A 39 2.58 8.92 0.89
N PRO A 40 3.10 10.17 0.93
CA PRO A 40 4.27 10.49 1.72
C PRO A 40 4.16 9.93 3.14
N PHE A 41 5.26 9.40 3.67
CA PHE A 41 5.34 8.77 5.00
C PHE A 41 4.49 7.51 5.19
N GLY A 42 4.01 6.87 4.12
CA GLY A 42 3.38 5.55 4.15
C GLY A 42 2.09 5.52 4.99
N HIS A 43 1.93 4.51 5.85
CA HIS A 43 0.69 4.30 6.63
C HIS A 43 0.30 5.48 7.53
N ASP A 44 1.28 6.22 8.07
CA ASP A 44 0.97 7.41 8.86
C ASP A 44 0.36 8.51 7.97
N GLY A 45 0.94 8.74 6.79
CA GLY A 45 0.39 9.68 5.81
C GLY A 45 -0.99 9.28 5.30
N GLU A 46 -1.22 7.98 5.10
CA GLU A 46 -2.52 7.43 4.71
C GLU A 46 -3.59 7.73 5.75
N ARG A 47 -3.28 7.54 7.04
CA ARG A 47 -4.19 7.89 8.13
C ARG A 47 -4.50 9.38 8.15
N PHE A 48 -3.48 10.24 8.08
CA PHE A 48 -3.67 11.70 8.10
C PHE A 48 -4.51 12.19 6.92
N LEU A 49 -4.18 11.72 5.71
CA LEU A 49 -4.92 12.09 4.51
C LEU A 49 -6.34 11.52 4.54
N SER A 50 -6.55 10.33 5.10
CA SER A 50 -7.89 9.76 5.28
C SER A 50 -8.74 10.58 6.24
N GLU A 51 -8.18 11.09 7.34
CA GLU A 51 -8.91 11.97 8.26
C GLU A 51 -9.31 13.28 7.58
N LEU A 52 -8.42 13.87 6.78
CA LEU A 52 -8.70 15.07 5.99
C LEU A 52 -9.79 14.81 4.93
N CYS A 53 -9.69 13.72 4.16
CA CYS A 53 -10.68 13.33 3.15
C CYS A 53 -12.08 13.17 3.77
N ARG A 54 -12.17 12.51 4.94
CA ARG A 54 -13.43 12.37 5.66
C ARG A 54 -14.00 13.70 6.13
N SER A 55 -13.15 14.59 6.64
CA SER A 55 -13.57 15.93 7.10
C SER A 55 -14.18 16.76 5.97
N LYS A 56 -13.78 16.48 4.72
CA LYS A 56 -14.29 17.13 3.50
C LYS A 56 -15.40 16.36 2.80
N GLY A 57 -15.80 15.19 3.31
CA GLY A 57 -16.89 14.41 2.75
C GLY A 57 -16.56 13.60 1.49
N ILE A 58 -15.28 13.39 1.17
CA ILE A 58 -14.84 12.60 -0.01
C ILE A 58 -14.47 11.15 0.33
N GLY A 59 -14.88 10.66 1.50
CA GLY A 59 -14.66 9.30 1.97
C GLY A 59 -13.32 9.07 2.67
N TYR A 60 -13.04 7.80 3.00
CA TYR A 60 -11.75 7.35 3.50
C TYR A 60 -10.73 7.31 2.36
N PHE A 61 -9.50 7.68 2.69
CA PHE A 61 -8.35 7.49 1.79
C PHE A 61 -7.76 6.11 2.07
N GLN A 62 -7.53 5.33 1.00
CA GLN A 62 -6.78 4.08 1.08
C GLN A 62 -5.80 3.99 -0.09
N HIS A 63 -4.57 3.57 0.19
CA HIS A 63 -3.53 3.51 -0.84
C HIS A 63 -3.90 2.56 -1.99
N ASN A 64 -4.54 1.42 -1.71
CA ASN A 64 -4.98 0.46 -2.73
C ASN A 64 -6.05 1.01 -3.67
N VAL A 65 -7.03 1.75 -3.13
CA VAL A 65 -8.03 2.47 -3.94
C VAL A 65 -7.35 3.57 -4.74
N GLN A 66 -6.42 4.30 -4.14
CA GLN A 66 -5.67 5.36 -4.80
C GLN A 66 -4.76 4.82 -5.91
N SER A 67 -4.18 3.63 -5.76
CA SER A 67 -3.35 2.97 -6.79
C SER A 67 -4.17 2.71 -8.06
N VAL A 68 -5.39 2.17 -7.89
CA VAL A 68 -6.31 1.98 -9.02
C VAL A 68 -6.72 3.31 -9.62
N HIS A 69 -7.07 4.28 -8.78
CA HIS A 69 -7.44 5.64 -9.21
C HIS A 69 -6.35 6.31 -10.04
N PHE A 70 -5.10 6.24 -9.59
CA PHE A 70 -3.96 6.79 -10.35
C PHE A 70 -3.82 6.14 -11.71
N LEU A 71 -3.81 4.81 -11.76
CA LEU A 71 -3.64 4.08 -13.01
C LEU A 71 -4.82 4.24 -13.97
N ASP A 72 -6.04 4.45 -13.46
CA ASP A 72 -7.25 4.54 -14.28
C ASP A 72 -7.62 5.97 -14.69
N LYS A 73 -7.32 6.98 -13.84
CA LYS A 73 -7.82 8.35 -14.01
C LYS A 73 -6.78 9.46 -14.00
N VAL A 74 -5.61 9.27 -13.37
CA VAL A 74 -4.63 10.38 -13.16
C VAL A 74 -3.42 10.25 -14.07
N GLU A 75 -2.88 9.05 -14.21
CA GLU A 75 -1.72 8.78 -15.03
C GLU A 75 -1.98 9.11 -16.50
N CYS A 76 -0.90 9.23 -17.28
CA CYS A 76 -0.98 9.67 -18.67
C CYS A 76 -1.75 10.98 -18.83
N LYS A 77 -1.52 11.95 -17.92
CA LYS A 77 -2.10 13.29 -17.98
C LYS A 77 -3.63 13.29 -17.88
N GLY A 78 -4.18 12.49 -16.99
CA GLY A 78 -5.63 12.41 -16.77
C GLY A 78 -6.37 11.51 -17.77
N ILE A 79 -5.66 10.62 -18.46
CA ILE A 79 -6.24 9.68 -19.44
C ILE A 79 -6.35 8.27 -18.84
N GLY A 80 -5.44 7.92 -17.94
CA GLY A 80 -5.28 6.56 -17.44
C GLY A 80 -4.53 5.64 -18.41
N TRP A 81 -4.17 4.47 -17.91
CA TRP A 81 -3.44 3.44 -18.64
C TRP A 81 -4.35 2.42 -19.35
N ASN A 82 -5.67 2.49 -19.13
CA ASN A 82 -6.66 1.53 -19.67
C ASN A 82 -6.25 0.06 -19.42
N LEU A 83 -5.90 -0.25 -18.17
CA LEU A 83 -5.45 -1.58 -17.78
C LEU A 83 -6.62 -2.57 -17.76
N CYS A 84 -6.31 -3.85 -17.90
CA CYS A 84 -7.32 -4.89 -17.80
C CYS A 84 -7.87 -5.00 -16.36
N LEU A 85 -9.13 -5.42 -16.24
CA LEU A 85 -9.82 -5.60 -14.97
C LEU A 85 -9.03 -6.47 -13.99
N GLN A 86 -8.38 -7.54 -14.47
CA GLN A 86 -7.61 -8.47 -13.65
C GLN A 86 -6.42 -7.79 -12.97
N THR A 87 -5.78 -6.83 -13.63
CA THR A 87 -4.68 -6.07 -13.06
C THR A 87 -5.21 -5.07 -12.04
N LEU A 88 -6.25 -4.30 -12.39
CA LEU A 88 -6.84 -3.31 -11.48
C LEU A 88 -7.45 -3.96 -10.23
N ASP A 89 -8.14 -5.08 -10.37
CA ASP A 89 -8.70 -5.84 -9.26
C ASP A 89 -7.60 -6.44 -8.37
N GLY A 90 -6.55 -7.01 -8.98
CA GLY A 90 -5.40 -7.52 -8.25
C GLY A 90 -4.72 -6.43 -7.42
N ILE A 91 -4.63 -5.21 -7.98
CA ILE A 91 -4.14 -4.02 -7.29
C ILE A 91 -5.14 -3.62 -6.20
N LEU A 92 -6.44 -3.49 -6.47
CA LEU A 92 -7.42 -3.09 -5.44
C LEU A 92 -7.44 -4.04 -4.25
N CYS A 93 -7.36 -5.34 -4.51
CA CYS A 93 -7.47 -6.39 -3.51
C CYS A 93 -6.15 -6.67 -2.78
N HIS A 94 -5.05 -5.99 -3.12
CA HIS A 94 -3.84 -6.08 -2.33
C HIS A 94 -4.10 -5.43 -0.97
N ASP A 95 -3.89 -6.21 0.07
CA ASP A 95 -4.07 -5.80 1.45
C ASP A 95 -3.29 -6.81 2.29
N GLY A 96 -1.99 -6.52 2.45
CA GLY A 96 -1.06 -7.34 3.23
C GLY A 96 -1.24 -7.21 4.75
N GLU A 97 -2.03 -6.24 5.21
CA GLU A 97 -2.35 -6.06 6.63
C GLU A 97 -3.36 -7.11 7.10
N ILE A 98 -4.31 -7.50 6.24
CA ILE A 98 -5.26 -8.56 6.55
C ILE A 98 -4.58 -9.94 6.50
N HIS A 99 -4.55 -10.63 7.65
CA HIS A 99 -4.11 -12.02 7.72
C HIS A 99 -5.13 -12.95 7.05
N ASN A 100 -4.69 -13.68 6.03
CA ASN A 100 -5.50 -14.68 5.34
C ASN A 100 -4.78 -16.03 5.34
N GLN A 101 -5.41 -17.05 5.92
CA GLN A 101 -4.91 -18.42 5.82
C GLN A 101 -5.16 -19.01 4.43
N VAL A 102 -6.35 -18.76 3.87
CA VAL A 102 -6.79 -19.29 2.57
C VAL A 102 -7.44 -18.16 1.77
N LEU A 103 -7.04 -18.04 0.51
CA LEU A 103 -7.62 -17.11 -0.47
C LEU A 103 -8.11 -17.90 -1.68
N LYS A 104 -9.42 -17.83 -1.91
CA LYS A 104 -10.06 -18.40 -3.10
C LYS A 104 -10.54 -17.25 -3.99
N PRO A 105 -10.18 -17.22 -5.28
CA PRO A 105 -10.52 -16.09 -6.13
C PRO A 105 -12.00 -16.05 -6.50
N ASP A 106 -12.55 -14.84 -6.63
CA ASP A 106 -13.89 -14.61 -7.16
C ASP A 106 -13.85 -14.24 -8.65
N ARG A 107 -14.08 -15.24 -9.52
CA ARG A 107 -13.91 -15.08 -10.97
C ARG A 107 -15.04 -14.30 -11.65
N ASN A 108 -16.12 -13.96 -10.96
CA ASN A 108 -17.31 -13.38 -11.58
C ASN A 108 -17.33 -11.84 -11.56
N LYS A 109 -16.24 -11.21 -11.12
CA LYS A 109 -16.15 -9.76 -11.05
C LYS A 109 -16.18 -9.11 -12.44
N THR A 110 -16.79 -7.93 -12.46
CA THR A 110 -16.87 -7.02 -13.62
C THR A 110 -16.33 -5.65 -13.23
N PHE A 111 -16.13 -4.75 -14.20
CA PHE A 111 -15.79 -3.34 -13.91
C PHE A 111 -16.83 -2.68 -12.99
N GLU A 112 -18.12 -3.01 -13.13
CA GLU A 112 -19.16 -2.51 -12.21
C GLU A 112 -18.96 -3.01 -10.76
N THR A 113 -18.41 -4.22 -10.60
CA THR A 113 -18.10 -4.77 -9.28
C THR A 113 -16.89 -4.07 -8.70
N LEU A 114 -15.86 -3.81 -9.51
CA LEU A 114 -14.67 -3.05 -9.11
C LEU A 114 -15.04 -1.66 -8.58
N GLU A 115 -15.87 -0.91 -9.30
CA GLU A 115 -16.34 0.43 -8.88
C GLU A 115 -17.12 0.38 -7.56
N LYS A 116 -17.98 -0.64 -7.38
CA LYS A 116 -18.71 -0.86 -6.12
C LYS A 116 -17.78 -1.19 -4.97
N GLU A 117 -16.75 -2.01 -5.19
CA GLU A 117 -15.76 -2.37 -4.19
C GLU A 117 -14.89 -1.17 -3.80
N MET A 118 -14.49 -0.35 -4.77
CA MET A 118 -13.78 0.92 -4.53
C MET A 118 -14.62 1.87 -3.69
N THR A 119 -15.90 2.02 -4.04
CA THR A 119 -16.85 2.85 -3.26
C THR A 119 -17.03 2.29 -1.85
N ALA A 120 -17.22 0.99 -1.71
CA ALA A 120 -17.38 0.34 -0.40
C ALA A 120 -16.13 0.52 0.49
N LYS A 121 -14.92 0.48 -0.09
CA LYS A 121 -13.67 0.77 0.64
C LYS A 121 -13.53 2.23 1.03
N LYS A 122 -14.01 3.17 0.20
CA LYS A 122 -14.09 4.60 0.54
C LYS A 122 -15.11 4.88 1.65
N ASP A 123 -16.12 4.03 1.84
CA ASP A 123 -17.11 4.17 2.91
C ASP A 123 -16.70 3.45 4.20
N ASP A 124 -16.13 2.24 4.07
CA ASP A 124 -15.66 1.41 5.17
C ASP A 124 -14.31 0.73 4.83
N PRO A 125 -13.22 1.19 5.49
CA PRO A 125 -11.89 0.64 5.30
C PRO A 125 -11.76 -0.87 5.53
N TRP A 126 -12.62 -1.42 6.40
CA TRP A 126 -12.56 -2.80 6.88
C TRP A 126 -13.26 -3.79 5.96
N VAL A 127 -13.87 -3.31 4.86
CA VAL A 127 -14.47 -4.16 3.84
C VAL A 127 -13.38 -5.10 3.28
N LYS A 128 -13.64 -6.40 3.41
CA LYS A 128 -12.73 -7.44 2.94
C LYS A 128 -12.98 -7.69 1.47
N LEU A 129 -11.98 -7.39 0.65
CA LEU A 129 -11.98 -7.72 -0.76
C LEU A 129 -11.30 -9.06 -1.00
N ILE A 130 -11.70 -9.74 -2.06
CA ILE A 130 -11.11 -11.01 -2.50
C ILE A 130 -10.68 -10.82 -3.95
N PRO A 131 -9.41 -11.10 -4.32
CA PRO A 131 -8.97 -10.99 -5.71
C PRO A 131 -9.75 -11.90 -6.65
N MET A 132 -9.91 -11.50 -7.90
CA MET A 132 -10.63 -12.27 -8.93
C MET A 132 -9.79 -13.38 -9.57
N THR A 133 -8.46 -13.30 -9.42
CA THR A 133 -7.48 -14.21 -10.02
C THR A 133 -6.64 -14.90 -8.96
N LEU A 134 -6.09 -16.08 -9.29
CA LEU A 134 -5.12 -16.74 -8.42
C LEU A 134 -3.84 -15.91 -8.32
N GLU A 135 -3.47 -15.23 -9.39
CA GLU A 135 -2.36 -14.28 -9.47
C GLU A 135 -2.52 -13.17 -8.43
N GLY A 136 -3.69 -12.53 -8.34
CA GLY A 136 -3.98 -11.54 -7.31
C GLY A 136 -3.94 -12.12 -5.89
N CYS A 137 -4.42 -13.36 -5.70
CA CYS A 137 -4.28 -14.06 -4.41
C CYS A 137 -2.80 -14.29 -4.03
N VAL A 138 -1.96 -14.70 -5.00
CA VAL A 138 -0.51 -14.87 -4.79
C VAL A 138 0.15 -13.56 -4.43
N VAL A 139 -0.15 -12.47 -5.16
CA VAL A 139 0.43 -11.14 -4.87
C VAL A 139 0.07 -10.69 -3.46
N ARG A 140 -1.19 -10.85 -3.05
CA ARG A 140 -1.63 -10.52 -1.68
C ARG A 140 -0.91 -11.33 -0.61
N MET A 141 -0.72 -12.64 -0.82
CA MET A 141 0.03 -13.47 0.13
C MET A 141 1.50 -13.06 0.19
N ALA A 142 2.12 -12.85 -0.96
CA ALA A 142 3.53 -12.50 -1.05
C ALA A 142 3.85 -11.11 -0.52
N ASP A 143 2.90 -10.17 -0.58
CA ASP A 143 3.01 -8.86 0.07
C ASP A 143 3.24 -9.05 1.58
N THR A 144 2.42 -9.88 2.22
CA THR A 144 2.59 -10.23 3.66
C THR A 144 3.95 -10.86 3.95
N ILE A 145 4.44 -11.72 3.06
CA ILE A 145 5.76 -12.37 3.20
C ILE A 145 6.90 -11.35 3.09
N SER A 146 6.73 -10.31 2.27
CA SER A 146 7.81 -9.41 1.87
C SER A 146 8.10 -8.33 2.91
N TYR A 147 7.07 -7.79 3.58
CA TYR A 147 7.30 -6.78 4.60
C TYR A 147 7.74 -7.40 5.94
N ILE A 148 7.17 -8.55 6.33
CA ILE A 148 7.32 -9.02 7.72
C ILE A 148 8.77 -9.29 8.13
N GLY A 149 9.54 -9.97 7.28
CA GLY A 149 10.93 -10.29 7.57
C GLY A 149 11.85 -9.08 7.47
N ARG A 150 11.49 -8.11 6.62
CA ARG A 150 12.28 -6.89 6.40
C ARG A 150 12.09 -5.89 7.53
N ASP A 151 10.85 -5.70 7.97
CA ASP A 151 10.56 -4.77 9.08
C ASP A 151 11.25 -5.23 10.36
N ILE A 152 11.37 -6.54 10.57
CA ILE A 152 12.19 -7.11 11.66
C ILE A 152 13.66 -6.74 11.50
N GLU A 153 14.24 -6.87 10.31
CA GLU A 153 15.64 -6.53 10.05
C GLU A 153 15.90 -5.03 10.27
N ASP A 154 15.00 -4.17 9.78
CA ASP A 154 15.10 -2.73 9.96
C ASP A 154 14.93 -2.33 11.44
N ALA A 155 14.00 -2.94 12.17
CA ALA A 155 13.84 -2.71 13.60
C ALA A 155 15.06 -3.17 14.42
N ILE A 156 15.71 -4.28 14.04
CA ILE A 156 16.97 -4.72 14.65
C ILE A 156 18.09 -3.71 14.35
N ARG A 157 18.20 -3.25 13.10
CA ARG A 157 19.21 -2.26 12.67
C ARG A 157 19.05 -0.93 13.40
N LEU A 158 17.80 -0.51 13.62
CA LEU A 158 17.44 0.67 14.41
C LEU A 158 17.55 0.45 15.93
N LYS A 159 17.98 -0.74 16.37
CA LYS A 159 18.14 -1.14 17.77
C LYS A 159 16.84 -1.07 18.58
N MET A 160 15.69 -1.17 17.91
CA MET A 160 14.38 -1.16 18.55
C MET A 160 14.06 -2.51 19.19
N ILE A 161 14.47 -3.59 18.54
CA ILE A 161 14.34 -4.97 19.01
C ILE A 161 15.66 -5.71 18.85
N LYS A 162 15.81 -6.82 19.54
CA LYS A 162 16.89 -7.79 19.31
C LYS A 162 16.31 -9.03 18.64
N ARG A 163 17.15 -9.76 17.88
CA ARG A 163 16.76 -11.04 17.27
C ARG A 163 16.29 -12.07 18.30
N SER A 164 16.81 -12.00 19.54
CA SER A 164 16.37 -12.81 20.68
C SER A 164 14.97 -12.49 21.19
N ASP A 165 14.41 -11.33 20.82
CA ASP A 165 13.09 -10.89 21.28
C ASP A 165 11.96 -11.49 20.44
N LEU A 166 12.30 -12.12 19.30
CA LEU A 166 11.34 -12.78 18.43
C LEU A 166 10.64 -13.94 19.17
N PRO A 167 9.33 -14.16 18.93
CA PRO A 167 8.60 -15.28 19.54
C PRO A 167 9.23 -16.63 19.13
N ARG A 168 9.63 -17.44 20.12
CA ARG A 168 10.31 -18.73 19.88
C ARG A 168 9.47 -19.67 19.02
N ASP A 169 8.17 -19.77 19.30
CA ASP A 169 7.25 -20.61 18.53
C ASP A 169 7.16 -20.19 17.05
N SER A 170 7.37 -18.91 16.73
CA SER A 170 7.42 -18.44 15.35
C SER A 170 8.80 -18.68 14.72
N VAL A 171 9.88 -18.52 15.50
CA VAL A 171 11.26 -18.80 15.04
C VAL A 171 11.47 -20.27 14.74
N ASP A 172 10.90 -21.18 15.53
CA ASP A 172 11.04 -22.63 15.33
C ASP A 172 10.40 -23.10 14.02
N ILE A 173 9.35 -22.41 13.56
CA ILE A 173 8.61 -22.74 12.34
C ILE A 173 9.13 -21.96 11.12
N LEU A 174 9.32 -20.65 11.27
CA LEU A 174 9.64 -19.73 10.17
C LEU A 174 11.14 -19.47 10.05
N GLY A 175 11.91 -19.57 11.13
CA GLY A 175 13.30 -19.14 11.22
C GLY A 175 13.47 -17.74 11.82
N ASP A 176 14.72 -17.35 12.06
CA ASP A 176 15.10 -16.09 12.72
C ASP A 176 15.77 -15.07 11.78
N THR A 177 16.02 -15.44 10.52
CA THR A 177 16.55 -14.54 9.50
C THR A 177 15.50 -14.24 8.43
N ASN A 178 15.58 -13.05 7.82
CA ASN A 178 14.67 -12.66 6.72
C ASN A 178 14.66 -13.71 5.59
N GLY A 179 15.83 -14.23 5.21
CA GLY A 179 15.93 -15.25 4.15
C GLY A 179 15.22 -16.55 4.52
N THR A 180 15.39 -17.05 5.74
CA THR A 180 14.74 -18.29 6.21
C THR A 180 13.23 -18.11 6.33
N ILE A 181 12.76 -16.98 6.88
CA ILE A 181 11.35 -16.64 7.01
C ILE A 181 10.68 -16.63 5.64
N VAL A 182 11.24 -15.89 4.68
CA VAL A 182 10.70 -15.80 3.32
C VAL A 182 10.69 -17.17 2.64
N TYR A 183 11.78 -17.92 2.73
CA TYR A 183 11.90 -19.24 2.13
C TYR A 183 10.83 -20.22 2.65
N ASN A 184 10.66 -20.29 3.98
CA ASN A 184 9.70 -21.20 4.59
C ASN A 184 8.26 -20.82 4.26
N LEU A 185 7.93 -19.52 4.30
CA LEU A 185 6.59 -19.03 3.92
C LEU A 185 6.28 -19.32 2.45
N VAL A 186 7.20 -19.01 1.53
CA VAL A 186 7.03 -19.29 0.09
C VAL A 186 6.87 -20.80 -0.16
N THR A 187 7.71 -21.62 0.47
CA THR A 187 7.67 -23.07 0.30
C THR A 187 6.35 -23.65 0.81
N ASP A 188 5.86 -23.18 1.96
CA ASP A 188 4.59 -23.60 2.52
C ASP A 188 3.40 -23.21 1.63
N VAL A 189 3.38 -21.97 1.12
CA VAL A 189 2.34 -21.53 0.17
C VAL A 189 2.31 -22.42 -1.06
N ILE A 190 3.46 -22.69 -1.67
CA ILE A 190 3.54 -23.54 -2.86
C ILE A 190 2.97 -24.92 -2.57
N ARG A 191 3.38 -25.56 -1.47
CA ARG A 191 2.95 -26.92 -1.11
C ARG A 191 1.44 -27.02 -0.86
N ASN A 192 0.84 -26.04 -0.18
CA ASN A 192 -0.58 -26.06 0.15
C ASN A 192 -1.46 -25.56 -1.01
N SER A 193 -0.90 -24.84 -1.97
CA SER A 193 -1.63 -24.28 -3.12
C SER A 193 -1.48 -25.09 -4.42
N PHE A 194 -0.51 -26.00 -4.49
CA PHE A 194 -0.25 -26.79 -5.70
C PHE A 194 -1.48 -27.61 -6.11
N GLN A 195 -1.89 -27.47 -7.38
CA GLN A 195 -3.08 -28.11 -7.97
C GLN A 195 -4.42 -27.79 -7.27
N ASN A 196 -4.47 -26.75 -6.44
CA ASN A 196 -5.70 -26.27 -5.82
C ASN A 196 -6.29 -25.06 -6.55
N SER A 197 -7.58 -24.80 -6.32
CA SER A 197 -8.29 -23.60 -6.84
C SER A 197 -8.21 -22.41 -5.88
N TYR A 198 -7.27 -22.45 -4.94
CA TYR A 198 -7.05 -21.44 -3.90
C TYR A 198 -5.55 -21.36 -3.59
N VAL A 199 -5.14 -20.27 -2.94
CA VAL A 199 -3.80 -20.07 -2.40
C VAL A 199 -3.89 -20.12 -0.88
N ALA A 200 -3.06 -20.91 -0.21
CA ALA A 200 -3.15 -21.12 1.23
C ALA A 200 -1.79 -21.29 1.90
N PHE A 201 -1.73 -20.87 3.17
CA PHE A 201 -0.73 -21.35 4.13
C PHE A 201 -1.26 -22.58 4.85
N SER A 202 -0.37 -23.44 5.34
CA SER A 202 -0.74 -24.46 6.33
C SER A 202 -1.22 -23.80 7.63
N PRO A 203 -2.08 -24.46 8.42
CA PRO A 203 -2.54 -23.90 9.70
C PRO A 203 -1.38 -23.50 10.63
N GLU A 204 -0.35 -24.33 10.72
CA GLU A 204 0.82 -24.12 11.58
C GLU A 204 1.62 -22.87 11.18
N VAL A 205 1.91 -22.73 9.89
CA VAL A 205 2.64 -21.57 9.34
C VAL A 205 1.80 -20.30 9.41
N SER A 206 0.50 -20.40 9.13
CA SER A 206 -0.45 -19.30 9.26
C SER A 206 -0.48 -18.75 10.69
N ASP A 207 -0.54 -19.61 11.70
CA ASP A 207 -0.55 -19.20 13.10
C ASP A 207 0.79 -18.59 13.53
N ALA A 208 1.91 -19.17 13.06
CA ALA A 208 3.25 -18.62 13.29
C ALA A 208 3.42 -17.22 12.67
N LEU A 209 2.92 -17.03 11.46
CA LEU A 209 2.92 -15.75 10.74
C LEU A 209 2.06 -14.72 11.47
N LYS A 210 0.86 -15.11 11.91
CA LYS A 210 -0.03 -14.22 12.67
C LYS A 210 0.65 -13.72 13.96
N ARG A 211 1.25 -14.62 14.74
CA ARG A 211 2.01 -14.24 15.94
C ARG A 211 3.16 -13.27 15.63
N LEU A 212 3.85 -13.48 14.52
CA LEU A 212 4.93 -12.62 14.09
C LEU A 212 4.42 -11.22 13.66
N LYS A 213 3.26 -11.15 13.01
CA LYS A 213 2.59 -9.89 12.67
C LYS A 213 2.17 -9.12 13.91
N ASP A 214 1.56 -9.81 14.89
CA ASP A 214 1.15 -9.22 16.15
C ASP A 214 2.37 -8.66 16.92
N PHE A 215 3.48 -9.40 16.92
CA PHE A 215 4.75 -8.94 17.49
C PHE A 215 5.29 -7.67 16.79
N ASN A 216 5.31 -7.66 15.45
CA ASN A 216 5.75 -6.48 14.69
C ASN A 216 4.88 -5.27 15.00
N LEU A 217 3.55 -5.45 15.03
CA LEU A 217 2.59 -4.40 15.39
C LEU A 217 2.92 -3.77 16.74
N GLU A 218 3.09 -4.60 17.77
CA GLU A 218 3.34 -4.14 19.14
C GLU A 218 4.72 -3.49 19.31
N ARG A 219 5.78 -4.10 18.76
CA ARG A 219 7.16 -3.73 19.06
C ARG A 219 7.79 -2.73 18.09
N ILE A 220 7.31 -2.72 16.85
CA ILE A 220 7.86 -1.89 15.77
C ILE A 220 6.92 -0.72 15.52
N TYR A 221 5.71 -0.96 15.02
CA TYR A 221 4.81 0.12 14.59
C TYR A 221 4.20 0.93 15.74
N MET A 222 3.93 0.30 16.88
CA MET A 222 3.43 1.00 18.07
C MET A 222 4.52 1.62 18.95
N ASN A 223 5.78 1.56 18.51
CA ASN A 223 6.91 2.06 19.29
C ASN A 223 6.86 3.61 19.42
N PRO A 224 6.90 4.17 20.65
CA PRO A 224 6.88 5.61 20.88
C PRO A 224 8.02 6.38 20.20
N GLU A 225 9.18 5.75 20.01
CA GLU A 225 10.35 6.38 19.37
C GLU A 225 10.09 6.73 17.90
N ILE A 226 9.34 5.90 17.17
CA ILE A 226 8.91 6.19 15.79
C ILE A 226 7.86 7.31 15.79
N LYS A 227 6.98 7.33 16.80
CA LYS A 227 5.86 8.29 16.88
C LYS A 227 6.24 9.71 17.31
N LYS A 228 7.52 10.01 17.54
CA LYS A 228 7.99 11.32 18.01
C LYS A 228 7.67 12.47 17.05
N HIS A 229 7.71 12.23 15.73
CA HIS A 229 7.50 13.26 14.71
C HIS A 229 6.12 13.19 14.04
N THR A 230 5.35 12.14 14.30
CA THR A 230 4.02 11.87 13.74
C THR A 230 3.08 13.07 13.89
N GLY A 231 3.00 13.67 15.09
CA GLY A 231 2.10 14.82 15.33
C GLY A 231 2.52 16.13 14.63
N THR A 232 3.80 16.28 14.27
CA THR A 232 4.23 17.42 13.44
C THR A 232 3.86 17.17 11.98
N ILE A 233 4.09 15.95 11.48
CA ILE A 233 3.75 15.57 10.11
C ILE A 233 2.25 15.69 9.86
N GLU A 234 1.41 15.22 10.80
CA GLU A 234 -0.05 15.36 10.75
C GLU A 234 -0.49 16.82 10.52
N LYS A 235 0.08 17.75 11.28
CA LYS A 235 -0.19 19.19 11.12
C LYS A 235 0.23 19.71 9.74
N LEU A 236 1.37 19.24 9.23
CA LEU A 236 1.85 19.62 7.91
C LEU A 236 0.91 19.13 6.79
N PHE A 237 0.37 17.92 6.91
CA PHE A 237 -0.67 17.43 5.99
C PHE A 237 -1.88 18.37 5.98
N GLY A 238 -2.40 18.74 7.16
CA GLY A 238 -3.53 19.67 7.25
C GLY A 238 -3.22 21.05 6.64
N ILE A 239 -2.05 21.61 6.93
CA ILE A 239 -1.64 22.92 6.37
C ILE A 239 -1.54 22.86 4.84
N LEU A 240 -0.89 21.82 4.28
CA LEU A 240 -0.76 21.69 2.83
C LEU A 240 -2.10 21.45 2.15
N PHE A 241 -2.95 20.61 2.75
CA PHE A 241 -4.28 20.33 2.21
C PHE A 241 -5.12 21.60 2.10
N GLU A 242 -5.22 22.38 3.19
CA GLU A 242 -5.98 23.64 3.17
C GLU A 242 -5.34 24.69 2.26
N LYS A 243 -4.00 24.77 2.21
CA LYS A 243 -3.28 25.68 1.32
C LYS A 243 -3.66 25.41 -0.14
N TYR A 244 -3.55 24.15 -0.58
CA TYR A 244 -3.83 23.80 -1.97
C TYR A 244 -5.32 23.88 -2.32
N LEU A 245 -6.20 23.56 -1.36
CA LEU A 245 -7.63 23.76 -1.55
C LEU A 245 -7.96 25.25 -1.78
N ASN A 246 -7.44 26.14 -0.93
CA ASN A 246 -7.60 27.58 -1.09
C ASN A 246 -6.96 28.09 -2.40
N ASP A 247 -5.80 27.57 -2.79
CA ASP A 247 -5.18 27.92 -4.06
C ASP A 247 -6.08 27.56 -5.25
N ILE A 248 -6.74 26.39 -5.23
CA ILE A 248 -7.71 26.02 -6.28
C ILE A 248 -8.94 26.92 -6.24
N GLU A 249 -9.49 27.20 -5.05
CA GLU A 249 -10.68 28.05 -4.89
C GLU A 249 -10.47 29.50 -5.31
N THR A 250 -9.27 30.04 -5.07
CA THR A 250 -8.88 31.40 -5.45
C THR A 250 -8.25 31.49 -6.85
N GLU A 251 -8.17 30.36 -7.56
CA GLU A 251 -7.51 30.22 -8.86
C GLU A 251 -6.09 30.79 -8.89
N ASN A 252 -5.31 30.52 -7.85
CA ASN A 252 -3.93 30.96 -7.74
C ASN A 252 -3.02 30.19 -8.73
N ARG A 253 -2.99 30.62 -9.99
CA ARG A 253 -2.21 30.00 -11.08
C ARG A 253 -0.70 29.97 -10.85
N SER A 254 -0.19 30.69 -9.85
CA SER A 254 1.22 30.63 -9.46
C SER A 254 1.56 29.46 -8.54
N SER A 255 0.54 28.78 -7.97
CA SER A 255 0.73 27.65 -7.10
C SER A 255 1.20 26.41 -7.86
N VAL A 256 2.03 25.60 -7.22
CA VAL A 256 2.62 24.37 -7.80
C VAL A 256 1.58 23.33 -8.20
N ILE A 257 0.38 23.36 -7.59
CA ILE A 257 -0.72 22.48 -7.98
C ILE A 257 -1.25 22.82 -9.38
N PHE A 258 -1.14 24.07 -9.82
CA PHE A 258 -1.50 24.46 -11.18
C PHE A 258 -0.36 24.14 -12.14
N THR A 259 0.84 24.66 -11.89
CA THR A 259 1.96 24.57 -12.83
C THR A 259 2.59 23.17 -12.93
N GLY A 260 2.47 22.36 -11.87
CA GLY A 260 3.12 21.05 -11.80
C GLY A 260 2.18 19.86 -11.94
N PHE A 261 0.86 20.11 -11.90
CA PHE A 261 -0.15 19.04 -11.92
C PHE A 261 -1.27 19.38 -12.88
N LEU A 262 -2.11 20.38 -12.58
CA LEU A 262 -3.31 20.67 -13.38
C LEU A 262 -3.03 21.17 -14.81
N GLU A 263 -1.93 21.88 -15.05
CA GLU A 263 -1.58 22.39 -16.39
C GLU A 263 -1.45 21.28 -17.44
N ASP A 264 -1.00 20.10 -17.00
CA ASP A 264 -0.82 18.94 -17.87
C ASP A 264 -2.05 18.02 -17.89
N MET A 265 -3.05 18.21 -17.03
CA MET A 265 -4.19 17.30 -16.92
C MET A 265 -5.22 17.51 -18.04
N SER A 266 -5.87 16.41 -18.43
CA SER A 266 -7.00 16.43 -19.36
C SER A 266 -8.18 17.25 -18.82
N GLU A 267 -8.95 17.85 -19.72
CA GLU A 267 -10.20 18.55 -19.37
C GLU A 267 -11.18 17.60 -18.67
N ASP A 268 -11.28 16.36 -19.15
CA ASP A 268 -12.14 15.32 -18.57
C ASP A 268 -11.79 15.01 -17.10
N TYR A 269 -10.50 14.99 -16.75
CA TYR A 269 -10.08 14.84 -15.36
C TYR A 269 -10.55 16.02 -14.51
N ILE A 270 -10.34 17.25 -14.98
CA ILE A 270 -10.69 18.47 -14.23
C ILE A 270 -12.20 18.59 -14.02
N GLU A 271 -13.01 18.21 -15.01
CA GLU A 271 -14.47 18.30 -14.95
C GLU A 271 -15.11 17.22 -14.05
N ASN A 272 -14.51 16.03 -13.98
CA ASN A 272 -15.07 14.89 -13.25
C ASN A 272 -14.58 14.76 -11.79
N HIS A 273 -13.68 15.62 -11.33
CA HIS A 273 -13.15 15.58 -9.96
C HIS A 273 -13.51 16.84 -9.17
N CYS A 274 -13.89 16.65 -7.91
CA CYS A 274 -14.03 17.80 -7.01
C CYS A 274 -12.66 18.34 -6.57
N LYS A 275 -12.64 19.58 -6.07
CA LYS A 275 -11.40 20.28 -5.71
C LYS A 275 -10.62 19.52 -4.64
N GLU A 276 -11.32 18.93 -3.69
CA GLU A 276 -10.76 18.16 -2.58
C GLU A 276 -10.13 16.85 -3.06
N GLU A 277 -10.68 16.21 -4.09
CA GLU A 277 -10.08 15.03 -4.72
C GLU A 277 -8.81 15.39 -5.50
N ILE A 278 -8.80 16.51 -6.20
CA ILE A 278 -7.60 17.01 -6.89
C ILE A 278 -6.47 17.29 -5.88
N VAL A 279 -6.78 17.92 -4.75
CA VAL A 279 -5.79 18.17 -3.69
C VAL A 279 -5.28 16.87 -3.08
N ARG A 280 -6.18 15.91 -2.82
CA ARG A 280 -5.82 14.57 -2.35
C ARG A 280 -4.87 13.89 -3.33
N ASP A 281 -5.19 13.88 -4.61
CA ASP A 281 -4.38 13.25 -5.66
C ASP A 281 -2.99 13.90 -5.75
N PHE A 282 -2.94 15.23 -5.69
CA PHE A 282 -1.68 15.97 -5.71
C PHE A 282 -0.80 15.67 -4.50
N ILE A 283 -1.36 15.62 -3.29
CA ILE A 283 -0.63 15.31 -2.06
C ILE A 283 -0.18 13.84 -2.04
N ALA A 284 -1.06 12.92 -2.43
CA ALA A 284 -0.75 11.49 -2.49
C ALA A 284 0.36 11.18 -3.50
N GLY A 285 0.43 11.91 -4.61
CA GLY A 285 1.49 11.77 -5.63
C GLY A 285 2.86 12.33 -5.24
N MET A 286 3.00 12.96 -4.06
CA MET A 286 4.28 13.52 -3.63
C MET A 286 5.23 12.43 -3.11
N THR A 287 6.53 12.68 -3.24
CA THR A 287 7.55 11.95 -2.46
C THR A 287 7.75 12.62 -1.11
N ASP A 288 8.23 11.89 -0.08
CA ASP A 288 8.54 12.45 1.25
C ASP A 288 9.39 13.73 1.19
N HIS A 289 10.44 13.72 0.35
CA HIS A 289 11.31 14.88 0.17
C HIS A 289 10.57 16.04 -0.50
N TYR A 290 9.74 15.77 -1.50
CA TYR A 290 8.98 16.83 -2.18
C TYR A 290 7.94 17.43 -1.24
N PHE A 291 7.22 16.60 -0.50
CA PHE A 291 6.26 17.02 0.52
C PHE A 291 6.90 17.96 1.54
N LEU A 292 8.04 17.57 2.13
CA LEU A 292 8.76 18.40 3.10
C LEU A 292 9.25 19.73 2.51
N ARG A 293 9.52 19.81 1.21
CA ARG A 293 9.93 21.05 0.54
C ARG A 293 8.78 22.04 0.39
N GLN A 294 7.54 21.54 0.30
CA GLN A 294 6.35 22.39 0.18
C GLN A 294 5.89 22.96 1.52
N CYS A 295 6.32 22.33 2.62
CA CYS A 295 6.01 22.75 3.97
C CYS A 295 6.78 24.03 4.38
N PRO A 296 6.22 24.85 5.30
CA PRO A 296 6.92 26.02 5.83
C PRO A 296 8.24 25.65 6.51
N GLU A 297 9.33 26.37 6.20
CA GLU A 297 10.69 26.05 6.70
C GLU A 297 10.78 25.97 8.23
N ASP A 298 9.99 26.79 8.94
CA ASP A 298 9.98 26.86 10.40
C ASP A 298 9.35 25.63 11.08
N MET A 299 8.55 24.84 10.35
CA MET A 299 7.81 23.69 10.87
C MET A 299 8.35 22.35 10.38
N CYS A 300 9.21 22.37 9.35
CA CYS A 300 9.86 21.17 8.87
C CYS A 300 10.77 20.58 9.95
N PRO A 301 10.60 19.30 10.33
CA PRO A 301 11.58 18.64 11.17
C PRO A 301 12.93 18.70 10.45
N LYS A 302 13.93 19.36 11.05
CA LYS A 302 15.30 19.42 10.51
C LYS A 302 15.83 18.00 10.47
N THR A 303 15.70 17.34 9.34
CA THR A 303 16.05 15.94 9.21
C THR A 303 17.56 15.79 9.18
N GLN A 304 18.11 15.28 10.28
CA GLN A 304 19.36 14.54 10.29
C GLN A 304 19.12 13.15 9.67
N PHE A 305 18.76 13.08 8.39
CA PHE A 305 18.93 11.85 7.64
C PHE A 305 20.34 11.90 7.03
N LYS A 306 21.31 11.34 7.75
CA LYS A 306 22.64 11.00 7.22
C LYS A 306 22.63 9.56 6.72
#